data_AF-A0A958BYZ5-F1
#
_entry.id   AF-A0A958BYZ5-F1
#
_cell.length_a   1.000
_cell.length_b   1.000
_cell.length_c   1.000
_cell.angle_alpha   90.00
_cell.angle_beta   90.00
_cell.angle_gamma   90.00
#
_symmetry.space_group_name_H-M   'P 1'
#
loop_
_entity.id
_entity.type
_entity.pdbx_description
1 polymer ?
#
loop_
_entity_poly.entity_id
_entity_poly.type
_entity_poly.pdbx_seq_one_letter_code
_entity_poly.pdbx_strand_id
1 'polypeptide(L)'
;MPSSIKRGYIQFSERWEHIESRYVGPFVTRIVHRRPDGALDVRTSRRHRKRFGPEPGPDATEKKRHKYWLWRPRSLNWWIAVLFMIGSWHFISGSLLVWAGPSYVYIIDLIFFIGSIFFTSAGYSQYYQAINAPETLDENGHPAAQKRRYFGWQPHRLDFWATFPQFLGTLEFNVSTFMAFINVRWLGYDILVWVPDYVGSVLFLVSGTAAVLEFCHRFWCWQVKSLTWWIIFINFIGCVAF
;
A
#
# COMPACT_ATOMS: atom_id res chain seq x y z
N MET A 1 -33.68 4.44 -9.80
CA MET A 1 -32.25 4.51 -9.42
C MET A 1 -31.47 4.84 -10.68
N PRO A 2 -30.52 5.79 -10.67
CA PRO A 2 -29.66 5.99 -11.83
C PRO A 2 -28.94 4.68 -12.12
N SER A 3 -28.99 4.25 -13.36
CA SER A 3 -28.46 2.99 -13.85
C SER A 3 -26.93 3.07 -13.91
N SER A 4 -26.23 1.97 -13.57
CA SER A 4 -24.78 1.95 -13.37
C SER A 4 -24.13 0.76 -14.05
N ILE A 5 -22.91 0.96 -14.58
CA ILE A 5 -22.12 -0.07 -15.25
C ILE A 5 -20.93 -0.45 -14.37
N LYS A 6 -20.80 -1.74 -14.05
CA LYS A 6 -19.65 -2.28 -13.31
C LYS A 6 -18.47 -2.52 -14.24
N ARG A 7 -17.31 -1.94 -13.92
CA ARG A 7 -16.02 -2.22 -14.60
C ARG A 7 -14.93 -2.46 -13.58
N GLY A 8 -14.34 -3.65 -13.62
CA GLY A 8 -13.56 -4.15 -12.48
C GLY A 8 -14.44 -4.24 -11.23
N TYR A 9 -14.06 -3.55 -10.17
CA TYR A 9 -14.85 -3.46 -8.93
C TYR A 9 -15.60 -2.12 -8.78
N ILE A 10 -15.46 -1.19 -9.72
CA ILE A 10 -16.06 0.15 -9.63
C ILE A 10 -17.35 0.20 -10.47
N GLN A 11 -18.40 0.77 -9.90
CA GLN A 11 -19.65 1.14 -10.57
C GLN A 11 -19.55 2.58 -11.06
N PHE A 12 -19.69 2.74 -12.38
CA PHE A 12 -19.72 4.03 -13.07
C PHE A 12 -21.15 4.38 -13.48
N SER A 13 -21.45 5.66 -13.67
CA SER A 13 -22.70 6.10 -14.29
C SER A 13 -22.82 5.56 -15.71
N GLU A 14 -24.02 5.14 -16.13
CA GLU A 14 -24.27 4.72 -17.53
C GLU A 14 -24.01 5.82 -18.56
N ARG A 15 -24.03 7.08 -18.14
CA ARG A 15 -23.71 8.22 -19.03
C ARG A 15 -22.22 8.32 -19.37
N TRP A 16 -21.38 7.55 -18.69
CA TRP A 16 -19.94 7.53 -18.94
C TRP A 16 -19.64 6.54 -20.06
N GLU A 17 -19.15 7.05 -21.18
CA GLU A 17 -18.65 6.23 -22.27
C GLU A 17 -17.31 5.62 -21.86
N HIS A 18 -17.15 4.32 -22.04
CA HIS A 18 -15.86 3.67 -21.78
C HIS A 18 -15.02 3.64 -23.03
N ILE A 19 -13.73 3.93 -22.85
CA ILE A 19 -12.75 3.94 -23.94
C ILE A 19 -11.83 2.73 -23.84
N GLU A 20 -11.20 2.54 -22.68
CA GLU A 20 -10.11 1.56 -22.54
C GLU A 20 -10.08 0.99 -21.11
N SER A 21 -9.75 -0.29 -21.00
CA SER A 21 -9.33 -0.89 -19.73
C SER A 21 -8.03 -1.66 -19.95
N ARG A 22 -7.06 -1.46 -19.05
CA ARG A 22 -5.83 -2.25 -19.00
C ARG A 22 -5.88 -3.27 -17.88
N TYR A 23 -5.31 -4.42 -18.18
CA TYR A 23 -5.35 -5.61 -17.34
C TYR A 23 -3.96 -6.15 -17.09
N VAL A 24 -3.78 -6.76 -15.93
CA VAL A 24 -2.66 -7.66 -15.62
C VAL A 24 -3.29 -8.95 -15.11
N GLY A 25 -3.25 -10.00 -15.92
CA GLY A 25 -4.03 -11.21 -15.66
C GLY A 25 -5.52 -10.88 -15.47
N PRO A 26 -6.17 -11.34 -14.38
CA PRO A 26 -7.58 -11.04 -14.12
C PRO A 26 -7.82 -9.62 -13.56
N PHE A 27 -6.77 -8.84 -13.28
CA PHE A 27 -6.89 -7.60 -12.54
C PHE A 27 -6.94 -6.37 -13.42
N VAL A 28 -7.93 -5.49 -13.18
CA VAL A 28 -8.00 -4.19 -13.83
C VAL A 28 -7.05 -3.21 -13.15
N THR A 29 -6.10 -2.67 -13.90
CA THR A 29 -5.05 -1.78 -13.35
C THR A 29 -5.24 -0.33 -13.79
N ARG A 30 -5.84 -0.09 -14.95
CA ARG A 30 -6.21 1.25 -15.47
C ARG A 30 -7.55 1.20 -16.20
N ILE A 31 -8.37 2.23 -16.01
CA ILE A 31 -9.64 2.41 -16.72
C ILE A 31 -9.69 3.85 -17.26
N VAL A 32 -10.14 4.00 -18.50
CA VAL A 32 -10.37 5.28 -19.16
C VAL A 32 -11.83 5.39 -19.57
N HIS A 33 -12.46 6.46 -19.11
CA HIS A 33 -13.82 6.85 -19.51
C HIS A 33 -13.85 8.27 -20.06
N ARG A 34 -14.83 8.52 -20.93
CA ARG A 34 -15.26 9.86 -21.30
C ARG A 34 -16.55 10.18 -20.53
N ARG A 35 -16.53 11.31 -19.84
CA ARG A 35 -17.67 11.84 -19.12
C ARG A 35 -18.65 12.56 -20.06
N PRO A 36 -19.89 12.84 -19.61
CA PRO A 36 -20.87 13.57 -20.42
C PRO A 36 -20.44 14.98 -20.84
N ASP A 37 -19.54 15.62 -20.07
CA ASP A 37 -18.93 16.91 -20.37
C ASP A 37 -17.79 16.82 -21.42
N GLY A 38 -17.52 15.63 -21.94
CA GLY A 38 -16.43 15.36 -22.89
C GLY A 38 -15.06 15.14 -22.24
N ALA A 39 -14.92 15.34 -20.93
CA ALA A 39 -13.65 15.18 -20.23
C ALA A 39 -13.23 13.71 -20.12
N LEU A 40 -11.93 13.45 -20.23
CA LEU A 40 -11.36 12.12 -20.02
C LEU A 40 -11.07 11.89 -18.53
N ASP A 41 -11.66 10.83 -17.96
CA ASP A 41 -11.38 10.34 -16.61
C ASP A 41 -10.50 9.10 -16.69
N VAL A 42 -9.20 9.27 -16.40
CA VAL A 42 -8.22 8.19 -16.39
C VAL A 42 -7.95 7.78 -14.94
N ARG A 43 -8.28 6.55 -14.56
CA ARG A 43 -8.05 6.04 -13.20
C ARG A 43 -7.12 4.84 -13.21
N THR A 44 -6.07 4.92 -12.41
CA THR A 44 -5.25 3.77 -12.04
C THR A 44 -5.67 3.23 -10.68
N SER A 45 -5.53 1.91 -10.50
CA SER A 45 -5.89 1.21 -9.25
C SER A 45 -5.30 1.93 -8.02
N ARG A 46 -4.01 2.28 -8.09
CA ARG A 46 -3.31 2.95 -6.98
C ARG A 46 -3.87 4.34 -6.67
N ARG A 47 -4.08 5.20 -7.68
CA ARG A 47 -4.62 6.55 -7.47
C ARG A 47 -6.04 6.51 -6.92
N HIS A 48 -6.82 5.54 -7.38
CA HIS A 48 -8.17 5.30 -6.91
C HIS A 48 -8.18 4.91 -5.42
N ARG A 49 -7.39 3.90 -5.02
CA ARG A 49 -7.20 3.51 -3.60
C ARG A 49 -6.72 4.68 -2.73
N LYS A 50 -5.76 5.46 -3.24
CA LYS A 50 -5.16 6.60 -2.52
C LYS A 50 -6.05 7.85 -2.49
N ARG A 51 -7.22 7.84 -3.14
CA ARG A 51 -8.15 8.99 -3.26
C ARG A 51 -7.48 10.24 -3.85
N PHE A 52 -6.59 10.06 -4.82
CA PHE A 52 -5.97 11.16 -5.57
C PHE A 52 -6.79 11.66 -6.75
N GLY A 53 -7.91 10.99 -7.05
CA GLY A 53 -8.75 11.30 -8.21
C GLY A 53 -8.13 10.81 -9.53
N PRO A 54 -8.76 11.18 -10.67
CA PRO A 54 -8.25 10.83 -11.99
C PRO A 54 -6.88 11.42 -12.28
N GLU A 55 -6.13 10.79 -13.18
CA GLU A 55 -4.89 11.34 -13.70
C GLU A 55 -5.18 12.69 -14.36
N PRO A 56 -4.37 13.72 -14.05
CA PRO A 56 -4.48 15.00 -14.74
C PRO A 56 -4.26 14.78 -16.24
N GLY A 57 -5.15 15.32 -17.07
CA GLY A 57 -5.02 15.25 -18.53
C GLY A 57 -3.79 16.02 -19.04
N PRO A 58 -3.44 15.87 -20.32
CA PRO A 58 -2.27 16.54 -20.92
C PRO A 58 -2.32 18.08 -20.79
N ASP A 59 -3.52 18.66 -20.83
CA ASP A 59 -3.73 20.12 -20.69
C ASP A 59 -3.95 20.56 -19.24
N ALA A 60 -4.08 19.61 -18.30
CA ALA A 60 -4.17 19.95 -16.90
C ALA A 60 -2.78 20.39 -16.46
N THR A 61 -2.60 21.71 -16.31
CA THR A 61 -1.45 22.26 -15.59
C THR A 61 -1.38 21.53 -14.28
N GLU A 62 -0.36 20.68 -14.10
CA GLU A 62 -0.09 20.03 -12.84
C GLU A 62 0.08 21.17 -11.84
N LYS A 63 -0.99 21.53 -11.12
CA LYS A 63 -0.94 22.60 -10.13
C LYS A 63 0.17 22.16 -9.19
N LYS A 64 1.35 22.79 -9.32
CA LYS A 64 2.53 22.53 -8.50
C LYS A 64 2.07 22.72 -7.06
N ARG A 65 1.60 21.63 -6.45
CA ARG A 65 1.08 21.66 -5.08
C ARG A 65 2.25 22.11 -4.25
N HIS A 66 2.08 23.26 -3.58
CA HIS A 66 3.15 23.89 -2.82
C HIS A 66 3.90 22.83 -2.01
N LYS A 67 5.19 22.68 -2.32
CA LYS A 67 6.14 21.68 -1.80
C LYS A 67 6.23 21.66 -0.27
N TYR A 68 5.70 22.70 0.38
CA TYR A 68 5.79 22.97 1.82
C TYR A 68 4.60 22.50 2.66
N TRP A 69 3.52 21.97 2.05
CA TRP A 69 2.36 21.52 2.81
C TRP A 69 2.28 19.99 2.92
N LEU A 70 3.35 19.40 3.45
CA LEU A 70 3.45 18.00 3.85
C LEU A 70 2.47 17.66 4.98
N TRP A 71 2.01 18.66 5.75
CA TRP A 71 1.09 18.49 6.86
C TRP A 71 -0.34 18.20 6.40
N ARG A 72 -0.77 16.93 6.51
CA ARG A 72 -2.12 16.50 6.14
C ARG A 72 -2.73 15.51 7.15
N PRO A 73 -2.92 15.91 8.42
CA PRO A 73 -3.41 15.01 9.47
C PRO A 73 -4.82 14.45 9.22
N ARG A 74 -5.61 15.10 8.34
CA ARG A 74 -6.93 14.60 7.91
C ARG A 74 -6.85 13.47 6.86
N SER A 75 -5.66 13.18 6.32
CA SER A 75 -5.46 12.16 5.30
C SER A 75 -4.89 10.88 5.90
N LEU A 76 -5.55 9.75 5.63
CA LEU A 76 -5.00 8.43 5.99
C LEU A 76 -3.63 8.17 5.32
N ASN A 77 -3.40 8.68 4.10
CA ASN A 77 -2.11 8.56 3.43
C ASN A 77 -0.96 9.19 4.22
N TRP A 78 -1.25 10.28 4.92
CA TRP A 78 -0.27 10.98 5.74
C TRP A 78 0.11 10.15 6.96
N TRP A 79 -0.87 9.62 7.68
CA TRP A 79 -0.63 8.73 8.82
C TRP A 79 0.08 7.44 8.42
N ILE A 80 -0.31 6.82 7.30
CA ILE A 80 0.43 5.66 6.75
C ILE A 80 1.91 6.00 6.57
N ALA A 81 2.22 7.14 5.96
CA ALA A 81 3.61 7.56 5.77
C ALA A 81 4.33 7.83 7.10
N VAL A 82 3.68 8.52 8.05
CA VAL A 82 4.24 8.81 9.38
C VAL A 82 4.55 7.51 10.14
N LEU A 83 3.62 6.56 10.16
CA LEU A 83 3.81 5.27 10.82
C LEU A 83 5.00 4.50 10.21
N PHE A 84 5.10 4.45 8.86
CA PHE A 84 6.27 3.84 8.21
C PHE A 84 7.57 4.57 8.53
N MET A 85 7.58 5.91 8.57
CA MET A 85 8.78 6.67 8.91
C MET A 85 9.25 6.39 10.35
N ILE A 86 8.33 6.37 11.31
CA ILE A 86 8.66 6.06 12.72
C ILE A 86 9.16 4.62 12.83
N GLY A 87 8.48 3.64 12.22
CA GLY A 87 8.92 2.25 12.22
C GLY A 87 10.30 2.07 11.59
N SER A 88 10.54 2.67 10.42
CA SER A 88 11.82 2.62 9.71
C SER A 88 12.96 3.23 10.52
N TRP A 89 12.69 4.35 11.23
CA TRP A 89 13.67 4.96 12.11
C TRP A 89 14.12 4.01 13.23
N HIS A 90 13.18 3.27 13.83
CA HIS A 90 13.51 2.27 14.84
C HIS A 90 14.35 1.14 14.25
N PHE A 91 13.99 0.59 13.08
CA PHE A 91 14.77 -0.49 12.45
C PHE A 91 16.18 -0.07 12.08
N ILE A 92 16.35 1.15 11.53
CA ILE A 92 17.68 1.71 11.26
C ILE A 92 18.47 1.88 12.57
N SER A 93 17.85 2.45 13.60
CA SER A 93 18.50 2.66 14.90
C SER A 93 18.93 1.34 15.54
N GLY A 94 18.05 0.33 15.56
CA GLY A 94 18.36 -1.01 16.07
C GLY A 94 19.51 -1.66 15.29
N SER A 95 19.47 -1.59 13.96
CA SER A 95 20.52 -2.15 13.10
C SER A 95 21.88 -1.48 13.31
N LEU A 96 21.91 -0.15 13.47
CA LEU A 96 23.14 0.60 13.76
C LEU A 96 23.72 0.24 15.14
N LEU A 97 22.88 -0.02 16.14
CA LEU A 97 23.32 -0.46 17.46
C LEU A 97 23.88 -1.88 17.43
N VAL A 98 23.27 -2.80 16.67
CA VAL A 98 23.84 -4.14 16.43
C VAL A 98 25.22 -4.01 15.79
N TRP A 99 25.36 -3.15 14.78
CA TRP A 99 26.63 -2.93 14.08
C TRP A 99 27.72 -2.31 14.98
N ALA A 100 27.35 -1.40 15.87
CA ALA A 100 28.28 -0.76 16.81
C ALA A 100 28.74 -1.67 17.97
N GLY A 101 28.05 -2.80 18.19
CA GLY A 101 28.37 -3.79 19.21
C GLY A 101 27.14 -4.15 20.08
N PRO A 102 26.76 -5.44 20.18
CA PRO A 102 25.51 -5.86 20.82
C PRO A 102 25.58 -5.91 22.36
N SER A 103 26.16 -4.90 23.00
CA SER A 103 26.31 -4.83 24.46
C SER A 103 24.96 -4.66 25.20
N TYR A 104 23.88 -4.32 24.47
CA TYR A 104 22.54 -4.04 25.00
C TYR A 104 21.43 -4.75 24.21
N VAL A 105 21.52 -6.08 24.07
CA VAL A 105 20.55 -6.92 23.31
C VAL A 105 19.09 -6.59 23.64
N TYR A 106 18.74 -6.50 24.93
CA TYR A 106 17.37 -6.15 25.35
C TYR A 106 16.87 -4.80 24.80
N ILE A 107 17.73 -3.77 24.81
CA ILE A 107 17.36 -2.44 24.29
C ILE A 107 17.20 -2.49 22.77
N ILE A 108 18.07 -3.23 22.09
CA ILE A 108 18.01 -3.43 20.64
C ILE A 108 16.70 -4.13 20.25
N ASP A 109 16.36 -5.23 20.92
CA ASP A 109 15.13 -5.99 20.66
C ASP A 109 13.88 -5.15 20.97
N LEU A 110 13.91 -4.35 22.04
CA LEU A 110 12.84 -3.41 22.36
C LEU A 110 12.65 -2.36 21.25
N ILE A 111 13.75 -1.81 20.70
CA ILE A 111 13.70 -0.86 19.59
C ILE A 111 13.06 -1.52 18.36
N PHE A 112 13.48 -2.74 18.00
CA PHE A 112 12.87 -3.49 16.89
C PHE A 112 11.39 -3.77 17.13
N PHE A 113 11.02 -4.20 18.34
CA PHE A 113 9.63 -4.48 18.69
C PHE A 113 8.76 -3.23 18.60
N ILE A 114 9.20 -2.09 19.14
CA ILE A 114 8.49 -0.81 19.01
C ILE A 114 8.34 -0.43 17.53
N GLY A 115 9.41 -0.56 16.74
CA GLY A 115 9.38 -0.32 15.29
C GLY A 115 8.33 -1.16 14.56
N SER A 116 8.23 -2.45 14.92
CA SER A 116 7.29 -3.39 14.32
C SER A 116 5.82 -3.05 14.61
N ILE A 117 5.50 -2.45 15.77
CA ILE A 117 4.14 -1.99 16.10
C ILE A 117 3.72 -0.87 15.15
N PHE A 118 4.61 0.10 14.90
CA PHE A 118 4.34 1.18 13.93
C PHE A 118 4.23 0.64 12.51
N PHE A 119 5.10 -0.28 12.12
CA PHE A 119 5.09 -0.93 10.81
C PHE A 119 3.78 -1.71 10.57
N THR A 120 3.33 -2.47 11.57
CA THR A 120 2.07 -3.22 11.55
C THR A 120 0.86 -2.30 11.47
N SER A 121 0.87 -1.21 12.24
CA SER A 121 -0.18 -0.19 12.19
C SER A 121 -0.27 0.46 10.79
N ALA A 122 0.87 0.69 10.15
CA ALA A 122 0.94 1.21 8.78
C ALA A 122 0.40 0.19 7.76
N GLY A 123 0.80 -1.09 7.88
CA GLY A 123 0.33 -2.20 7.05
C GLY A 123 -1.19 -2.37 7.14
N TYR A 124 -1.74 -2.41 8.35
CA TYR A 124 -3.19 -2.45 8.57
C TYR A 124 -3.87 -1.22 7.96
N SER A 125 -3.31 -0.02 8.13
CA SER A 125 -3.87 1.21 7.56
C SER A 125 -3.90 1.18 6.02
N GLN A 126 -2.90 0.58 5.37
CA GLN A 126 -2.89 0.37 3.92
C GLN A 126 -3.94 -0.65 3.47
N TYR A 127 -4.08 -1.76 4.20
CA TYR A 127 -5.12 -2.76 3.96
C TYR A 127 -6.52 -2.17 4.14
N TYR A 128 -6.76 -1.47 5.25
CA TYR A 128 -7.98 -0.72 5.54
C TYR A 128 -8.30 0.27 4.40
N GLN A 129 -7.29 0.96 3.87
CA GLN A 129 -7.46 1.86 2.74
C GLN A 129 -7.89 1.10 1.46
N ALA A 130 -7.32 -0.08 1.19
CA ALA A 130 -7.67 -0.88 0.01
C ALA A 130 -9.12 -1.38 0.07
N ILE A 131 -9.53 -1.99 1.19
CA ILE A 131 -10.89 -2.53 1.35
C ILE A 131 -11.97 -1.44 1.38
N ASN A 132 -11.59 -0.19 1.68
CA ASN A 132 -12.45 1.00 1.67
C ASN A 132 -12.16 1.96 0.49
N ALA A 133 -11.55 1.46 -0.59
CA ALA A 133 -11.52 2.22 -1.84
C ALA A 133 -12.98 2.40 -2.37
N PRO A 134 -13.30 3.53 -3.00
CA PRO A 134 -14.66 3.80 -3.49
C PRO A 134 -15.17 2.78 -4.53
N GLU A 135 -16.22 2.03 -4.21
CA GLU A 135 -16.81 1.09 -5.18
C GLU A 135 -17.81 1.76 -6.13
N THR A 136 -18.32 2.93 -5.76
CA THR A 136 -19.34 3.68 -6.51
C THR A 136 -18.92 5.12 -6.69
N LEU A 137 -19.12 5.63 -7.91
CA LEU A 137 -18.86 7.02 -8.28
C LEU A 137 -20.17 7.70 -8.70
N ASP A 138 -20.36 8.94 -8.28
CA ASP A 138 -21.47 9.77 -8.77
C ASP A 138 -21.20 10.26 -10.20
N GLU A 139 -22.18 10.97 -10.79
CA GLU A 139 -22.06 11.50 -12.16
C GLU A 139 -20.87 12.44 -12.36
N ASN A 140 -20.45 13.13 -11.29
CA ASN A 140 -19.32 14.06 -11.27
C ASN A 140 -17.98 13.34 -11.02
N GLY A 141 -18.00 12.02 -10.81
CA GLY A 141 -16.82 11.21 -10.53
C GLY A 141 -16.36 11.26 -9.08
N HIS A 142 -17.16 11.80 -8.16
CA HIS A 142 -16.90 11.78 -6.74
C HIS A 142 -17.29 10.44 -6.10
N PRO A 143 -16.52 9.97 -5.11
CA PRO A 143 -16.89 8.78 -4.32
C PRO A 143 -18.25 8.92 -3.66
N ALA A 144 -19.14 7.96 -3.88
CA ALA A 144 -20.37 7.88 -3.10
C ALA A 144 -20.07 7.48 -1.64
N ALA A 145 -20.97 7.82 -0.73
CA ALA A 145 -20.86 7.41 0.66
C ALA A 145 -20.99 5.87 0.76
N GLN A 146 -20.02 5.23 1.41
CA GLN A 146 -20.02 3.79 1.62
C GLN A 146 -19.81 3.46 3.11
N LYS A 147 -20.41 2.36 3.57
CA LYS A 147 -20.20 1.85 4.92
C LYS A 147 -18.73 1.45 5.09
N ARG A 148 -18.13 1.85 6.22
CA ARG A 148 -16.73 1.51 6.52
C ARG A 148 -16.61 0.02 6.84
N ARG A 149 -15.65 -0.64 6.20
CA ARG A 149 -15.28 -2.03 6.46
C ARG A 149 -13.98 -2.04 7.24
N TYR A 150 -13.93 -2.75 8.36
CA TYR A 150 -12.68 -2.92 9.12
C TYR A 150 -11.93 -4.19 8.70
N PHE A 151 -12.66 -5.19 8.22
CA PHE A 151 -12.14 -6.38 7.56
C PHE A 151 -12.95 -6.68 6.31
N GLY A 152 -12.31 -7.21 5.26
CA GLY A 152 -13.01 -7.62 4.04
C GLY A 152 -12.10 -8.42 3.11
N TRP A 153 -12.62 -9.51 2.59
CA TRP A 153 -11.92 -10.36 1.61
C TRP A 153 -12.24 -9.89 0.19
N GLN A 154 -11.24 -9.38 -0.54
CA GLN A 154 -11.43 -8.83 -1.89
C GLN A 154 -10.33 -9.29 -2.87
N PRO A 155 -10.14 -10.61 -3.08
CA PRO A 155 -9.01 -11.18 -3.83
C PRO A 155 -9.05 -10.86 -5.33
N HIS A 156 -10.18 -10.37 -5.85
CA HIS A 156 -10.32 -9.97 -7.26
C HIS A 156 -9.67 -8.62 -7.58
N ARG A 157 -9.00 -8.00 -6.62
CA ARG A 157 -8.39 -6.69 -6.77
C ARG A 157 -6.88 -6.77 -6.54
N LEU A 158 -6.10 -6.16 -7.42
CA LEU A 158 -4.65 -6.17 -7.31
C LEU A 158 -4.15 -5.33 -6.12
N ASP A 159 -4.86 -4.27 -5.77
CA ASP A 159 -4.53 -3.43 -4.62
C ASP A 159 -4.76 -4.13 -3.28
N PHE A 160 -5.66 -5.12 -3.23
CA PHE A 160 -5.79 -6.06 -2.12
C PHE A 160 -4.53 -6.94 -2.00
N TRP A 161 -4.06 -7.54 -3.10
CA TRP A 161 -2.81 -8.32 -3.10
C TRP A 161 -1.55 -7.50 -2.80
N ALA A 162 -1.58 -6.19 -3.06
CA ALA A 162 -0.49 -5.28 -2.69
C ALA A 162 -0.55 -4.79 -1.23
N THR A 163 -1.59 -5.13 -0.45
CA THR A 163 -1.75 -4.61 0.92
C THR A 163 -2.11 -5.65 1.97
N PHE A 164 -2.87 -6.68 1.61
CA PHE A 164 -3.25 -7.75 2.52
C PHE A 164 -2.07 -8.66 2.88
N PRO A 165 -1.28 -9.19 1.91
CA PRO A 165 -0.02 -9.88 2.22
C PRO A 165 0.96 -8.98 2.98
N GLN A 166 1.06 -7.69 2.62
CA GLN A 166 1.87 -6.72 3.38
C GLN A 166 1.48 -6.72 4.86
N PHE A 167 0.19 -6.56 5.15
CA PHE A 167 -0.31 -6.51 6.51
C PHE A 167 -0.05 -7.83 7.26
N LEU A 168 -0.32 -8.97 6.63
CA LEU A 168 -0.01 -10.27 7.25
C LEU A 168 1.51 -10.41 7.52
N GLY A 169 2.36 -10.02 6.58
CA GLY A 169 3.80 -10.04 6.79
C GLY A 169 4.25 -9.13 7.93
N THR A 170 3.61 -7.97 8.11
CA THR A 170 3.89 -7.11 9.27
C THR A 170 3.49 -7.75 10.60
N LEU A 171 2.40 -8.54 10.64
CA LEU A 171 2.00 -9.26 11.84
C LEU A 171 3.01 -10.35 12.19
N GLU A 172 3.44 -11.14 11.21
CA GLU A 172 4.44 -12.19 11.43
C GLU A 172 5.78 -11.59 11.91
N PHE A 173 6.21 -10.47 11.31
CA PHE A 173 7.39 -9.75 11.77
C PHE A 173 7.24 -9.16 13.17
N ASN A 174 6.04 -8.67 13.53
CA ASN A 174 5.74 -8.22 14.88
C ASN A 174 5.80 -9.37 15.91
N VAL A 175 5.31 -10.55 15.54
CA VAL A 175 5.44 -11.76 16.36
C VAL A 175 6.92 -12.12 16.54
N SER A 176 7.70 -12.16 15.45
CA SER A 176 9.14 -12.45 15.51
C SER A 176 9.88 -11.50 16.45
N THR A 177 9.70 -10.19 16.28
CA THR A 177 10.35 -9.16 17.13
C THR A 177 9.87 -9.18 18.58
N PHE A 178 8.60 -9.51 18.83
CA PHE A 178 8.08 -9.69 20.18
C PHE A 178 8.70 -10.91 20.88
N MET A 179 8.80 -12.03 20.17
CA MET A 179 9.41 -13.27 20.68
C MET A 179 10.90 -13.08 20.96
N ALA A 180 11.60 -12.35 20.09
CA ALA A 180 12.98 -11.93 20.34
C ALA A 180 13.08 -11.06 21.62
N PHE A 181 12.21 -10.05 21.75
CA PHE A 181 12.20 -9.13 22.90
C PHE A 181 11.97 -9.82 24.25
N ILE A 182 11.03 -10.77 24.34
CA ILE A 182 10.79 -11.51 25.59
C ILE A 182 11.85 -12.60 25.87
N ASN A 183 12.87 -12.70 25.01
CA ASN A 183 14.00 -13.61 25.13
C ASN A 183 13.57 -15.07 25.32
N VAL A 184 12.75 -15.56 24.39
CA VAL A 184 12.33 -16.98 24.37
C VAL A 184 13.56 -17.89 24.41
N ARG A 185 13.59 -18.85 25.34
CA ARG A 185 14.73 -19.77 25.51
C ARG A 185 15.00 -20.58 24.23
N TRP A 186 16.27 -20.95 24.05
CA TRP A 186 16.86 -21.67 22.91
C TRP A 186 16.03 -22.80 22.24
N LEU A 187 15.12 -23.47 22.95
CA LEU A 187 14.37 -24.61 22.40
C LEU A 187 13.27 -24.20 21.38
N GLY A 188 12.91 -22.91 21.29
CA GLY A 188 11.87 -22.42 20.39
C GLY A 188 12.28 -21.27 19.49
N TYR A 189 13.53 -20.81 19.50
CA TYR A 189 13.96 -19.61 18.78
C TYR A 189 13.80 -19.75 17.26
N ASP A 190 14.23 -20.88 16.71
CA ASP A 190 14.10 -21.19 15.28
C ASP A 190 12.63 -21.28 14.81
N ILE A 191 11.69 -21.57 15.72
CA ILE A 191 10.27 -21.68 15.37
C ILE A 191 9.54 -20.36 15.63
N LEU A 192 9.81 -19.70 16.76
CA LEU A 192 9.04 -18.55 17.22
C LEU A 192 9.56 -17.22 16.69
N VAL A 193 10.81 -17.18 16.21
CA VAL A 193 11.42 -15.98 15.61
C VAL A 193 11.59 -16.19 14.10
N TRP A 194 12.31 -17.23 13.68
CA TRP A 194 12.68 -17.42 12.27
C TRP A 194 11.51 -17.82 11.36
N VAL A 195 10.60 -18.69 11.78
CA VAL A 195 9.48 -19.10 10.91
C VAL A 195 8.54 -17.92 10.61
N PRO A 196 8.05 -17.14 11.59
CA PRO A 196 7.28 -15.92 11.30
C PRO A 196 8.06 -14.94 10.42
N ASP A 197 9.34 -14.74 10.68
CA ASP A 197 10.18 -13.84 9.88
C ASP A 197 10.27 -14.26 8.41
N TYR A 198 10.52 -15.53 8.15
CA TYR A 198 10.55 -16.10 6.79
C TYR A 198 9.18 -16.01 6.10
N VAL A 199 8.10 -16.37 6.79
CA VAL A 199 6.74 -16.27 6.25
C VAL A 199 6.40 -14.81 5.92
N GLY A 200 6.77 -13.88 6.81
CA GLY A 200 6.62 -12.45 6.60
C GLY A 200 7.36 -11.95 5.37
N SER A 201 8.60 -12.39 5.17
CA SER A 201 9.44 -12.06 4.01
C SER A 201 8.79 -12.49 2.69
N VAL A 202 8.29 -13.73 2.62
CA VAL A 202 7.54 -14.22 1.44
C VAL A 202 6.31 -13.36 1.17
N LEU A 203 5.56 -13.00 2.21
CA LEU A 203 4.37 -12.15 2.08
C LEU A 203 4.70 -10.72 1.61
N PHE A 204 5.81 -10.14 2.08
CA PHE A 204 6.31 -8.85 1.59
C PHE A 204 6.72 -8.93 0.12
N LEU A 205 7.36 -10.01 -0.32
CA LEU A 205 7.73 -10.19 -1.72
C LEU A 205 6.50 -10.31 -2.63
N VAL A 206 5.46 -11.03 -2.20
CA VAL A 206 4.17 -11.12 -2.92
C VAL A 206 3.53 -9.72 -3.03
N SER A 207 3.51 -8.98 -1.93
CA SER A 207 3.00 -7.60 -1.88
C SER A 207 3.77 -6.66 -2.81
N GLY A 208 5.10 -6.67 -2.74
CA GLY A 208 5.97 -5.84 -3.56
C GLY A 208 5.81 -6.14 -5.06
N THR A 209 5.70 -7.42 -5.42
CA THR A 209 5.43 -7.85 -6.80
C THR A 209 4.07 -7.32 -7.28
N ALA A 210 3.02 -7.47 -6.46
CA ALA A 210 1.70 -6.93 -6.78
C ALA A 210 1.72 -5.40 -6.94
N ALA A 211 2.51 -4.67 -6.13
CA ALA A 211 2.66 -3.21 -6.25
C ALA A 211 3.38 -2.79 -7.54
N VAL A 212 4.40 -3.54 -7.98
CA VAL A 212 5.06 -3.32 -9.27
C VAL A 212 4.09 -3.56 -10.42
N LEU A 213 3.34 -4.68 -10.39
CA LEU A 213 2.31 -4.99 -11.39
C LEU A 213 1.21 -3.93 -11.43
N GLU A 214 0.78 -3.42 -10.27
CA GLU A 214 -0.25 -2.38 -10.14
C GLU A 214 0.18 -1.08 -10.84
N PHE A 215 1.44 -0.68 -10.67
CA PHE A 215 1.95 0.58 -11.20
C PHE A 215 2.41 0.48 -12.65
N CYS A 216 3.11 -0.61 -13.01
CA CYS A 216 3.67 -0.75 -14.33
C CYS A 216 2.67 -1.25 -15.37
N HIS A 217 1.52 -1.80 -14.96
CA HIS A 217 0.56 -2.47 -15.84
C HIS A 217 1.14 -3.66 -16.62
N ARG A 218 2.30 -4.15 -16.18
CA ARG A 218 3.09 -5.29 -16.71
C ARG A 218 4.12 -5.68 -15.65
N PHE A 219 4.87 -6.76 -15.89
CA PHE A 219 5.89 -7.27 -14.95
C PHE A 219 6.92 -6.23 -14.50
N TRP A 220 7.34 -5.32 -15.39
CA TRP A 220 8.32 -4.31 -15.03
C TRP A 220 8.23 -3.06 -15.89
N CYS A 221 8.62 -1.91 -15.34
CA CYS A 221 8.73 -0.66 -16.08
C CYS A 221 9.79 0.25 -15.44
N TRP A 222 10.44 1.05 -16.28
CA TRP A 222 11.37 2.09 -15.83
C TRP A 222 10.70 3.46 -16.00
N GLN A 223 10.37 4.10 -14.88
CA GLN A 223 9.80 5.45 -14.85
C GLN A 223 10.53 6.35 -13.84
N VAL A 224 11.80 6.61 -14.11
CA VAL A 224 12.71 7.38 -13.22
C VAL A 224 12.23 8.80 -12.89
N LYS A 225 11.37 9.39 -13.74
CA LYS A 225 10.78 10.72 -13.51
C LYS A 225 9.62 10.70 -12.50
N SER A 226 9.11 9.52 -12.13
CA SER A 226 7.96 9.37 -11.24
C SER A 226 8.42 9.10 -9.80
N LEU A 227 8.03 9.98 -8.87
CA LEU A 227 8.20 9.73 -7.43
C LEU A 227 7.47 8.45 -6.98
N THR A 228 6.32 8.15 -7.60
CA THR A 228 5.57 6.93 -7.27
C THR A 228 6.36 5.68 -7.64
N TRP A 229 7.06 5.70 -8.78
CA TRP A 229 7.91 4.60 -9.20
C TRP A 229 9.05 4.38 -8.20
N TRP A 230 9.75 5.44 -7.78
CA TRP A 230 10.80 5.33 -6.77
C TRP A 230 10.31 4.76 -5.43
N ILE A 231 9.14 5.18 -4.96
CA ILE A 231 8.55 4.63 -3.73
C ILE A 231 8.30 3.13 -3.87
N ILE A 232 7.77 2.67 -5.02
CA ILE A 232 7.48 1.25 -5.24
C ILE A 232 8.77 0.46 -5.40
N PHE A 233 9.72 0.99 -6.17
CA PHE A 233 11.00 0.36 -6.43
C PHE A 233 11.83 0.16 -5.17
N ILE A 234 11.96 1.20 -4.33
CA ILE A 234 12.70 1.11 -3.05
C ILE A 234 12.04 0.12 -2.10
N ASN A 235 10.71 0.15 -1.98
CA ASN A 235 9.99 -0.83 -1.16
C ASN A 235 10.18 -2.26 -1.69
N PHE A 236 10.17 -2.45 -3.01
CA PHE A 236 10.39 -3.76 -3.62
C PHE A 236 11.81 -4.28 -3.37
N ILE A 237 12.84 -3.44 -3.50
CA ILE A 237 14.21 -3.80 -3.11
C ILE A 237 14.25 -4.19 -1.64
N GLY A 238 13.57 -3.42 -0.78
CA GLY A 238 13.41 -3.76 0.63
C GLY A 238 12.83 -5.16 0.83
N CYS A 239 11.78 -5.53 0.09
CA CYS A 239 11.17 -6.86 0.15
C CYS A 239 12.08 -7.99 -0.36
N VAL A 240 13.07 -7.69 -1.20
CA VAL A 240 14.05 -8.68 -1.70
C VAL A 240 15.22 -8.83 -0.74
N ALA A 241 15.58 -7.76 -0.03
CA ALA A 241 16.68 -7.73 0.93
C ALA A 241 16.28 -8.20 2.34
N PHE A 242 14.98 -8.14 2.64
CA PHE A 242 14.36 -8.63 3.87
C PHE A 242 14.18 -10.15 3.76
#